data_AF-A0A2G5VN55-F1
#
_entry.id   AF-A0A2G5VN55-F1
#
_cell.length_a   1.000
_cell.length_b   1.000
_cell.length_c   1.000
_cell.angle_alpha   90.00
_cell.angle_beta   90.00
_cell.angle_gamma   90.00
#
_symmetry.space_group_name_H-M   'P 1'
#
loop_
_entity.id
_entity.type
_entity.pdbx_description
1 polymer ?
#
loop_
_entity_poly.entity_id
_entity_poly.type
_entity_poly.pdbx_seq_one_letter_code
_entity_poly.pdbx_strand_id
1 'polypeptide(L)'
;MATTSAFKWPWQYDFPPFFTIQKSLNTKDKQLEAWARLVIDYAQHNKIYSLDIAEATTSELFNNQKLNRRLSTDGVNTVLQYLEQKSEQFFEFFRRISVKKM
;
A
#
# COMPACT_ATOMS: atom_id res chain seq x y z
N MET A 1 25.77 5.06 -15.24
CA MET A 1 25.40 4.98 -13.81
C MET A 1 23.89 5.02 -13.74
N ALA A 2 23.23 3.90 -13.42
CA ALA A 2 21.77 3.87 -13.33
C ALA A 2 21.35 4.51 -12.00
N THR A 3 20.73 5.68 -12.05
CA THR A 3 20.05 6.25 -10.88
C THR A 3 18.78 5.44 -10.64
N THR A 4 18.80 4.52 -9.68
CA THR A 4 17.58 3.95 -9.12
C THR A 4 16.78 5.08 -8.51
N SER A 5 15.79 5.59 -9.25
CA SER A 5 14.92 6.66 -8.78
C SER A 5 14.22 6.22 -7.50
N ALA A 6 14.40 6.96 -6.40
CA ALA A 6 13.78 6.66 -5.11
C ALA A 6 12.25 6.57 -5.24
N PHE A 7 11.64 5.64 -4.49
CA PHE A 7 10.20 5.50 -4.42
C PHE A 7 9.56 6.79 -3.89
N LYS A 8 8.46 7.23 -4.50
CA LYS A 8 7.72 8.42 -4.08
C LYS A 8 6.59 8.01 -3.14
N TRP A 9 6.78 8.25 -1.85
CA TRP A 9 5.77 7.99 -0.83
C TRP A 9 4.58 8.95 -0.97
N PRO A 10 3.34 8.46 -0.78
CA PRO A 10 2.15 9.31 -0.77
C PRO A 10 2.07 10.09 0.54
N TRP A 11 1.37 11.23 0.54
CA TRP A 11 1.24 12.09 1.74
C TRP A 11 0.59 11.37 2.93
N GLN A 12 -0.27 10.37 2.68
CA GLN A 12 -0.89 9.56 3.72
C GLN A 12 0.15 8.78 4.54
N TYR A 13 1.28 8.41 3.93
CA TYR A 13 2.37 7.72 4.62
C TYR A 13 3.04 8.63 5.67
N ASP A 14 2.96 9.95 5.52
CA ASP A 14 3.41 10.94 6.50
C ASP A 14 2.29 11.39 7.46
N PHE A 15 1.12 10.77 7.40
CA PHE A 15 -0.02 11.06 8.28
C PHE A 15 -0.13 10.00 9.39
N PRO A 16 0.20 10.32 10.67
CA PRO A 16 0.26 9.32 11.74
C PRO A 16 -1.00 8.44 11.90
N PRO A 17 -2.25 8.97 11.77
CA PRO A 17 -3.46 8.15 11.86
C PRO A 17 -3.61 7.11 10.74
N PHE A 18 -2.85 7.22 9.65
CA PHE A 18 -2.87 6.26 8.55
C PHE A 18 -2.39 4.87 8.96
N PHE A 19 -1.51 4.78 9.97
CA PHE A 19 -0.99 3.53 10.54
C PHE A 19 -1.92 2.93 11.62
N THR A 20 -3.14 3.45 11.78
CA THR A 20 -4.15 2.91 12.69
C THR A 20 -5.45 2.70 11.93
N ILE A 21 -5.95 1.47 11.88
CA ILE A 21 -7.21 1.16 11.18
C ILE A 21 -8.36 1.93 11.83
N GLN A 22 -9.04 2.75 11.03
CA GLN A 22 -10.11 3.62 11.50
C GLN A 22 -11.37 2.81 11.81
N LYS A 23 -12.12 3.23 12.85
CA LYS A 23 -13.37 2.56 13.26
C LYS A 23 -14.55 2.89 12.35
N SER A 24 -14.57 4.11 11.81
CA SER A 24 -15.62 4.58 10.90
C SER A 24 -15.51 3.84 9.57
N LEU A 25 -16.60 3.18 9.12
CA LEU A 25 -16.61 2.38 7.89
C LEU A 25 -16.18 3.19 6.66
N ASN A 26 -16.71 4.40 6.47
CA ASN A 26 -16.36 5.26 5.35
C ASN A 26 -14.86 5.66 5.37
N THR A 27 -14.34 5.97 6.56
CA THR A 27 -12.93 6.35 6.71
C THR A 27 -12.01 5.14 6.54
N LYS A 28 -12.42 4.00 7.07
CA LYS A 28 -11.72 2.72 6.94
C LYS A 28 -11.62 2.30 5.48
N ASP A 29 -12.72 2.38 4.71
CA ASP A 29 -12.72 1.98 3.31
C ASP A 29 -11.75 2.86 2.49
N LYS A 30 -11.81 4.18 2.63
CA LYS A 30 -10.86 5.12 1.98
C LYS A 30 -9.42 4.88 2.41
N GLN A 31 -9.20 4.56 3.69
CA GLN A 31 -7.89 4.24 4.22
C GLN A 31 -7.34 2.95 3.60
N LEU A 32 -8.16 1.90 3.52
CA LEU A 32 -7.78 0.61 2.92
C LEU A 32 -7.52 0.74 1.42
N GLU A 33 -8.30 1.55 0.71
CA GLU A 33 -8.06 1.88 -0.69
C GLU A 33 -6.69 2.57 -0.89
N ALA A 34 -6.37 3.55 -0.03
CA ALA A 34 -5.06 4.22 -0.06
C ALA A 34 -3.91 3.27 0.29
N TRP A 35 -4.09 2.37 1.27
CA TRP A 35 -3.12 1.33 1.59
C TRP A 35 -2.91 0.36 0.43
N ALA A 36 -3.99 -0.12 -0.19
CA ALA A 36 -3.94 -1.02 -1.33
C ALA A 36 -3.11 -0.41 -2.47
N ARG A 37 -3.41 0.85 -2.81
CA ARG A 37 -2.67 1.58 -3.84
C ARG A 37 -1.19 1.73 -3.52
N LEU A 38 -0.85 2.09 -2.28
CA LEU A 38 0.53 2.19 -1.82
C LEU A 38 1.26 0.84 -1.93
N VAL A 39 0.65 -0.26 -1.48
CA VAL A 39 1.23 -1.60 -1.55
C VAL A 39 1.57 -1.96 -3.00
N ILE A 40 0.67 -1.69 -3.93
CA ILE A 40 0.91 -2.06 -5.31
C ILE A 40 1.95 -1.16 -5.98
N ASP A 41 1.88 0.17 -5.77
CA ASP A 41 2.88 1.10 -6.30
C ASP A 41 4.29 0.74 -5.79
N TYR A 42 4.40 0.39 -4.50
CA TYR A 42 5.64 -0.06 -3.88
C TYR A 42 6.12 -1.39 -4.44
N ALA A 43 5.23 -2.37 -4.60
CA ALA A 43 5.56 -3.67 -5.17
C ALA A 43 6.04 -3.55 -6.62
N GLN A 44 5.39 -2.71 -7.43
CA GLN A 44 5.80 -2.45 -8.81
C GLN A 44 7.18 -1.79 -8.89
N HIS A 45 7.43 -0.78 -8.04
CA HIS A 45 8.72 -0.08 -8.01
C HIS A 45 9.86 -1.02 -7.61
N ASN A 46 9.64 -1.88 -6.62
CA ASN A 46 10.63 -2.82 -6.11
C ASN A 46 10.66 -4.17 -6.84
N LYS A 47 9.81 -4.35 -7.87
CA LYS A 47 9.65 -5.61 -8.63
C LYS A 47 9.33 -6.82 -7.73
N ILE A 48 8.49 -6.58 -6.73
CA ILE A 48 7.98 -7.60 -5.81
C ILE A 48 6.75 -8.22 -6.46
N TYR A 49 6.79 -9.54 -6.72
CA TYR A 49 5.69 -10.28 -7.36
C TYR A 49 4.92 -11.18 -6.38
N SER A 50 5.46 -11.37 -5.18
CA SER A 50 4.86 -12.11 -4.08
C SER A 50 5.18 -11.38 -2.79
N LEU A 51 4.20 -11.25 -1.90
CA LEU A 51 4.37 -10.57 -0.63
C LEU A 51 3.90 -11.52 0.49
N ASP A 52 4.83 -11.97 1.31
CA ASP A 52 4.52 -12.74 2.51
C ASP A 52 4.18 -11.80 3.68
N ILE A 53 3.28 -12.21 4.57
CA ILE A 53 2.84 -11.38 5.71
C ILE A 53 4.00 -11.10 6.69
N ALA A 54 4.86 -12.09 6.94
CA ALA A 54 6.00 -11.93 7.85
C ALA A 54 7.03 -10.96 7.25
N GLU A 55 7.28 -11.03 5.95
CA GLU A 55 8.15 -10.07 5.26
C GLU A 55 7.52 -8.67 5.20
N ALA A 56 6.22 -8.58 4.93
CA ALA A 56 5.49 -7.32 4.87
C ALA A 56 5.55 -6.55 6.20
N THR A 57 5.32 -7.22 7.33
CA THR A 57 5.31 -6.57 8.66
C THR A 57 6.67 -6.00 9.08
N THR A 58 7.77 -6.49 8.50
CA THR A 58 9.13 -5.99 8.75
C THR A 58 9.59 -4.96 7.72
N SER A 59 8.88 -4.85 6.59
CA SER A 59 9.17 -3.92 5.50
C SER A 59 8.87 -2.45 5.87
N GLU A 60 9.59 -1.52 5.21
CA GLU A 60 9.29 -0.09 5.26
C GLU A 60 7.89 0.23 4.74
N LEU A 61 7.29 -0.64 3.92
CA LEU A 61 5.93 -0.48 3.42
C LEU A 61 4.91 -0.25 4.55
N PHE A 62 5.00 -1.01 5.64
CA PHE A 62 4.08 -0.92 6.78
C PHE A 62 4.71 -0.30 8.03
N ASN A 63 5.95 0.20 7.92
CA ASN A 63 6.71 0.75 9.03
C ASN A 63 7.40 2.06 8.63
N ASN A 64 6.80 3.19 9.03
CA ASN A 64 7.43 4.49 8.88
C ASN A 64 8.29 4.80 10.11
N GLN A 65 9.59 4.57 9.96
CA GLN A 65 10.59 4.87 10.99
C GLN A 65 10.68 6.36 11.31
N LYS A 66 10.46 7.26 10.34
CA LYS A 66 10.52 8.72 10.56
C LYS A 66 9.42 9.21 11.50
N LEU A 67 8.25 8.57 11.44
CA LEU A 67 7.13 8.88 12.34
C LEU A 67 7.11 8.03 13.60
N ASN A 68 7.98 7.02 13.72
CA ASN A 68 7.89 5.97 14.73
C ASN A 68 6.47 5.36 14.77
N ARG A 69 5.97 4.97 13.59
CA ARG A 69 4.64 4.40 13.39
C ARG A 69 4.72 3.19 12.50
N ARG A 70 4.00 2.14 12.89
CA ARG A 70 3.84 0.92 12.12
C ARG A 70 2.42 0.41 12.18
N LEU A 71 1.97 -0.21 11.10
CA LEU A 71 0.68 -0.88 11.09
C LEU A 71 0.82 -2.19 11.89
N SER A 72 -0.18 -2.52 12.72
CA SER A 72 -0.20 -3.80 13.43
C SER A 72 -0.34 -4.97 12.46
N THR A 73 0.06 -6.18 12.87
CA THR A 73 -0.09 -7.40 12.06
C THR A 73 -1.54 -7.60 11.61
N ASP A 74 -2.51 -7.37 12.50
CA ASP A 74 -3.94 -7.43 12.16
C ASP A 74 -4.35 -6.38 11.11
N GLY A 75 -3.76 -5.19 11.19
CA GLY A 75 -3.97 -4.14 10.20
C GLY A 75 -3.39 -4.51 8.84
N VAL A 76 -2.18 -5.10 8.81
CA VAL A 76 -1.57 -5.62 7.58
C VAL A 76 -2.44 -6.70 6.96
N ASN A 77 -2.89 -7.67 7.76
CA ASN A 77 -3.83 -8.71 7.31
C ASN A 77 -5.11 -8.11 6.72
N THR A 78 -5.66 -7.07 7.36
CA THR A 78 -6.86 -6.38 6.87
C THR A 78 -6.61 -5.72 5.51
N VAL A 79 -5.44 -5.10 5.30
CA VAL A 79 -5.07 -4.49 4.01
C VAL A 79 -4.91 -5.56 2.92
N LEU A 80 -4.26 -6.68 3.24
CA LEU A 80 -4.05 -7.76 2.27
C LEU A 80 -5.36 -8.46 1.89
N GLN A 81 -6.25 -8.72 2.86
CA GLN A 81 -7.59 -9.23 2.59
C GLN A 81 -8.41 -8.26 1.72
N TYR A 82 -8.28 -6.96 1.96
CA TYR A 82 -8.94 -5.95 1.14
C TYR A 82 -8.42 -5.96 -0.31
N LEU A 83 -7.09 -6.09 -0.49
CA LEU A 83 -6.46 -6.24 -1.80
C LEU A 83 -6.95 -7.49 -2.54
N GLU A 84 -7.03 -8.63 -1.86
CA GLU A 84 -7.53 -9.88 -2.43
C GLU A 84 -8.99 -9.74 -2.89
N GLN A 85 -9.85 -9.19 -2.03
CA GLN A 85 -11.27 -8.98 -2.32
C GLN A 85 -11.51 -8.00 -3.48
N LYS A 86 -10.63 -6.99 -3.63
CA LYS A 86 -10.75 -5.92 -4.63
C LYS A 86 -9.80 -6.10 -5.81
N SER A 87 -9.14 -7.25 -5.90
CA SER A 87 -8.08 -7.54 -6.87
C SER A 87 -8.52 -7.22 -8.30
N GLU A 88 -9.70 -7.66 -8.74
CA GLU A 88 -10.27 -7.34 -10.06
C GLU A 88 -10.38 -5.82 -10.32
N GLN A 89 -10.82 -5.05 -9.33
CA GLN A 89 -10.98 -3.58 -9.46
C GLN A 89 -9.61 -2.89 -9.53
N PHE A 90 -8.63 -3.38 -8.78
CA PHE A 90 -7.26 -2.86 -8.83
C PHE A 90 -6.51 -3.30 -10.08
N PHE A 91 -6.72 -4.52 -10.59
CA PHE A 91 -6.19 -4.96 -11.88
C PHE A 91 -6.74 -4.10 -13.03
N GLU A 92 -8.03 -3.75 -13.01
CA GLU A 92 -8.59 -2.77 -13.95
C GLU A 92 -8.02 -1.37 -13.79
N PHE A 93 -7.69 -0.96 -12.56
CA PHE A 93 -6.99 0.29 -12.31
C PHE A 93 -5.61 0.30 -12.99
N PHE A 94 -4.84 -0.81 -12.96
CA PHE A 94 -3.60 -0.97 -13.71
C PHE A 94 -3.81 -1.00 -15.22
N ARG A 95 -4.85 -1.71 -15.71
CA ARG A 95 -5.19 -1.68 -17.14
C ARG A 95 -5.51 -0.27 -17.61
N ARG A 96 -6.29 0.51 -16.86
CA ARG A 96 -6.65 1.90 -17.21
C ARG A 96 -5.48 2.87 -17.16
N ILE A 97 -4.52 2.69 -16.26
CA ILE A 97 -3.29 3.52 -16.25
C ILE A 97 -2.44 3.26 -17.49
N SER A 98 -2.43 2.02 -18.00
CA SER A 98 -1.70 1.67 -19.24
C SER A 98 -2.43 2.12 -20.54
N VAL A 99 -3.74 2.41 -20.49
CA VAL A 99 -4.54 2.79 -21.67
C VAL A 99 -4.40 4.28 -22.06
N LYS A 100 -3.55 5.08 -21.40
CA LYS A 100 -3.13 6.39 -21.92
C LYS A 100 -1.80 6.31 -22.68
N LYS A 101 -1.81 5.59 -23.80
CA LYS A 101 -0.91 5.85 -24.92
C LYS A 101 -1.46 5.30 -26.25
N MET A 102 -2.46 5.99 -26.79
CA MET A 102 -2.54 6.44 -28.19
C MET A 102 -3.54 7.59 -28.25
#